data_AF-A0A9D5BCR5-F1
#
_entry.id   AF-A0A9D5BCR5-F1
#
_cell.length_a   1.000
_cell.length_b   1.000
_cell.length_c   1.000
_cell.angle_alpha   90.00
_cell.angle_beta   90.00
_cell.angle_gamma   90.00
#
_symmetry.space_group_name_H-M   'P 1'
#
loop_
_entity.id
_entity.type
_entity.pdbx_description
1 polymer ?
#
loop_
_entity_poly.entity_id
_entity_poly.type
_entity_poly.pdbx_seq_one_letter_code
_entity_poly.pdbx_strand_id
1 'polypeptide(L)'
;MKVKPSGSATAVERCTTAAKSPRSLGFQEKGNLDQEKGPDTALESVKQQIRSLEIKLDSVSAQHLKEKEEWGLSLQNVEETWRIRCEAMKTENEVAAAEGMQKELEDLKQRCKKLREEHASFHDLSDRMIEDKDNEISRLLDENKNLRQSLQSRQRASQNDHYNTASHQLDSSNLSPSDAEHQILILARQQAQREEELAQSQRHILALQEEIEELEHENRLHSQQEAMLKSELRSMERAKKREGVDMTYLKNIILKLLETGEVEVLLPVIGMLLQFSPEEVMLSSSTFASKLLLGREIGMKIYGVSHKFCK
;
A
#
# COMPACT_ATOMS: atom_id res chain seq x y z
N MET A 1 -16.18 14.17 12.38
CA MET A 1 -15.68 15.21 13.29
C MET A 1 -14.37 15.75 12.72
N LYS A 2 -14.28 17.08 12.57
CA LYS A 2 -13.23 17.76 11.80
C LYS A 2 -12.31 18.48 12.79
N VAL A 3 -11.11 17.96 13.03
CA VAL A 3 -10.13 18.59 13.92
C VAL A 3 -9.03 19.22 13.07
N LYS A 4 -8.95 20.55 13.13
CA LYS A 4 -7.94 21.39 12.48
C LYS A 4 -6.58 21.21 13.17
N PRO A 5 -5.45 21.34 12.46
CA PRO A 5 -4.16 21.56 13.11
C PRO A 5 -3.95 23.06 13.39
N SER A 6 -3.60 23.38 14.63
CA SER A 6 -3.15 24.70 15.07
C SER A 6 -1.69 24.89 14.68
N GLY A 7 -1.45 25.67 13.63
CA GLY A 7 -0.12 26.18 13.30
C GLY A 7 0.21 27.37 14.19
N SER A 8 1.28 27.26 14.98
CA SER A 8 1.99 28.40 15.55
C SER A 8 3.18 28.73 14.66
N ALA A 9 2.97 29.65 13.72
CA ALA A 9 4.03 30.30 12.98
C ALA A 9 4.67 31.36 13.90
N THR A 10 5.90 31.13 14.33
CA THR A 10 6.70 32.17 14.99
C THR A 10 7.53 32.86 13.93
N ALA A 11 7.32 34.17 13.83
CA ALA A 11 7.85 35.06 12.81
C ALA A 11 9.40 35.04 12.79
N VAL A 12 9.95 34.78 11.61
CA VAL A 12 11.34 35.10 11.28
C VAL A 12 11.40 36.61 11.03
N GLU A 13 11.91 37.34 12.01
CA GLU A 13 12.27 38.74 11.83
C GLU A 13 13.35 38.87 10.75
N ARG A 14 13.03 39.65 9.72
CA ARG A 14 13.94 40.01 8.64
C ARG A 14 14.99 40.97 9.18
N CYS A 15 16.24 40.54 9.25
CA CYS A 15 17.37 41.45 9.36
C CYS A 15 17.63 42.07 7.97
N THR A 16 17.03 43.22 7.70
CA THR A 16 17.31 44.04 6.53
C THR A 16 18.64 44.79 6.75
N THR A 17 19.74 44.24 6.23
CA THR A 17 20.99 45.00 6.10
C THR A 17 20.96 45.75 4.77
N ALA A 18 20.63 47.04 4.86
CA ALA A 18 20.69 47.99 3.75
C ALA A 18 22.15 48.16 3.31
N ALA A 19 22.50 47.55 2.17
CA ALA A 19 23.73 47.83 1.44
C ALA A 19 23.67 49.27 0.90
N LYS A 20 24.33 50.21 1.58
CA LYS A 20 24.61 51.54 1.03
C LYS A 20 25.84 51.45 0.12
N SER A 21 25.57 51.59 -1.17
CA SER A 21 26.53 51.83 -2.25
C SER A 21 27.35 53.11 -1.99
N PRO A 22 28.68 53.11 -2.22
CA PRO A 22 29.42 54.34 -2.44
C PRO A 22 29.57 54.58 -3.94
N ARG A 23 28.70 55.45 -4.50
CA ARG A 23 28.92 56.10 -5.79
C ARG A 23 28.65 57.59 -5.64
N SER A 24 29.71 58.38 -5.57
CA SER A 24 29.86 59.62 -6.35
C SER A 24 31.17 60.29 -5.99
N LEU A 25 32.06 60.32 -6.98
CA LEU A 25 33.19 61.22 -7.10
C LEU A 25 32.74 62.67 -6.85
N GLY A 26 33.46 63.35 -5.97
CA GLY A 26 33.44 64.81 -5.83
C GLY A 26 34.89 65.28 -5.76
N PHE A 27 35.49 65.50 -6.93
CA PHE A 27 36.72 66.27 -7.05
C PHE A 27 36.44 67.69 -6.56
N GLN A 28 37.07 68.10 -5.46
CA GLN A 28 37.19 69.51 -5.11
C GLN A 28 38.67 69.89 -5.18
N GLU A 29 38.97 70.56 -6.27
CA GLU A 29 40.23 71.22 -6.58
C GLU A 29 40.46 72.34 -5.56
N LYS A 30 41.56 72.24 -4.80
CA LYS A 30 42.17 73.39 -4.11
C LYS A 30 43.67 73.32 -4.31
N GLY A 31 44.14 74.24 -5.12
CA GLY A 31 45.55 74.48 -5.34
C GLY A 31 46.24 75.18 -4.17
N ASN A 32 47.55 75.22 -4.35
CA ASN A 32 48.59 76.03 -3.75
C ASN A 32 49.41 75.49 -2.57
N LEU A 33 50.72 75.60 -2.86
CA LEU A 33 51.85 75.95 -2.03
C LEU A 33 52.55 74.82 -1.29
N ASP A 34 53.58 74.30 -1.97
CA ASP A 34 54.95 74.20 -1.46
C ASP A 34 55.06 74.00 0.05
N GLN A 35 54.83 72.77 0.48
CA GLN A 35 55.52 72.22 1.63
C GLN A 35 55.94 70.81 1.27
N GLU A 36 57.21 70.68 0.95
CA GLU A 36 57.96 69.43 0.89
C GLU A 36 57.88 68.77 2.28
N LYS A 37 56.75 68.15 2.58
CA LYS A 37 56.61 67.25 3.72
C LYS A 37 57.23 65.94 3.28
N GLY A 38 58.39 65.64 3.86
CA GLY A 38 59.19 64.49 3.49
C GLY A 38 58.41 63.16 3.51
N PRO A 39 58.92 62.14 2.80
CA PRO A 39 58.33 60.80 2.67
C PRO A 39 57.89 60.16 4.01
N ASP A 40 58.50 60.56 5.12
CA ASP A 40 58.19 60.08 6.47
C ASP A 40 56.76 60.39 6.94
N THR A 41 56.15 61.51 6.54
CA THR A 41 54.77 61.85 6.96
C THR A 41 53.71 61.01 6.26
N ALA A 42 53.91 60.71 4.97
CA ALA A 42 53.06 59.80 4.23
C ALA A 42 53.20 58.36 4.75
N LEU A 43 54.42 57.95 5.09
CA LEU A 43 54.70 56.64 5.68
C LEU A 43 53.98 56.43 7.02
N GLU A 44 53.97 57.43 7.91
CA GLU A 44 53.25 57.33 9.18
C GLU A 44 51.72 57.28 9.02
N SER A 45 51.17 58.01 8.05
CA SER A 45 49.74 57.89 7.70
C SER A 45 49.39 56.47 7.23
N VAL A 46 50.22 55.87 6.38
CA VAL A 46 50.02 54.48 5.91
C VAL A 46 50.14 53.49 7.07
N LYS A 47 51.13 53.63 7.95
CA LYS A 47 51.24 52.79 9.16
C LYS A 47 50.01 52.90 10.06
N GLN A 48 49.44 54.09 10.20
CA GLN A 48 48.23 54.29 10.99
C GLN A 48 46.99 53.65 10.33
N GLN A 49 46.90 53.69 9.00
CA GLN A 49 45.85 52.98 8.26
C GLN A 49 46.01 51.46 8.39
N ILE A 50 47.22 50.92 8.28
CA ILE A 50 47.51 49.49 8.48
C ILE A 50 47.07 49.07 9.89
N ARG A 51 47.46 49.82 10.93
CA ARG A 51 47.01 49.56 12.32
C ARG A 51 45.49 49.61 12.47
N SER A 52 44.81 50.56 11.79
CA SER A 52 43.34 50.63 11.81
C SER A 52 42.69 49.43 11.12
N LEU A 53 43.29 48.94 10.03
CA LEU A 53 42.80 47.77 9.31
C LEU A 53 43.05 46.48 10.10
N GLU A 54 44.19 46.35 10.78
CA GLU A 54 44.50 45.24 11.69
C GLU A 54 43.45 45.15 12.82
N ILE A 55 43.16 46.25 13.50
CA ILE A 55 42.14 46.28 14.57
C ILE A 55 40.75 45.91 14.03
N LYS A 56 40.39 46.39 12.83
CA LYS A 56 39.11 46.03 12.19
C LYS A 56 39.07 44.55 11.82
N LEU A 57 40.16 44.01 11.29
CA LEU A 57 40.28 42.60 10.95
C LEU A 57 40.13 41.71 12.19
N ASP A 58 40.78 42.08 13.30
CA ASP A 58 40.68 41.38 14.58
C ASP A 58 39.25 41.44 15.14
N SER A 59 38.60 42.62 15.06
CA SER A 59 37.20 42.79 15.49
C SER A 59 36.23 41.93 14.69
N VAL A 60 36.38 41.89 13.36
CA VAL A 60 35.53 41.07 12.47
C VAL A 60 35.80 39.59 12.69
N SER A 61 37.06 39.21 12.87
CA SER A 61 37.44 37.82 13.15
C SER A 61 36.87 37.34 14.49
N ALA A 62 36.92 38.18 15.53
CA ALA A 62 36.32 37.87 16.83
C ALA A 62 34.79 37.77 16.76
N GLN A 63 34.13 38.64 15.98
CA GLN A 63 32.69 38.57 15.77
C GLN A 63 32.29 37.29 15.04
N HIS A 64 32.97 36.95 13.94
CA HIS A 64 32.72 35.73 13.18
C HIS A 64 32.91 34.46 14.04
N LEU A 65 33.91 34.45 14.92
CA LEU A 65 34.13 33.33 15.84
C LEU A 65 32.99 33.15 16.83
N LYS A 66 32.48 34.25 17.40
CA LYS A 66 31.31 34.23 18.30
C LYS A 66 30.05 33.76 17.59
N GLU A 67 29.76 34.31 16.41
CA GLU A 67 28.61 33.88 15.61
C GLU A 67 28.72 32.39 15.27
N LYS A 68 29.91 31.90 14.90
CA LYS A 68 30.14 30.47 14.65
C LYS A 68 29.84 29.60 15.87
N GLU A 69 30.26 30.03 17.06
CA GLU A 69 29.97 29.31 18.32
C GLU A 69 28.47 29.31 18.64
N GLU A 70 27.80 30.46 18.48
CA GLU A 70 26.35 30.59 18.67
C GLU A 70 25.55 29.70 17.71
N TRP A 71 25.90 29.69 16.42
CA TRP A 71 25.30 28.80 15.43
C TRP A 71 25.57 27.33 15.75
N GLY A 72 26.76 26.99 16.24
CA GLY A 72 27.11 25.64 16.67
C GLY A 72 26.23 25.16 17.82
N LEU A 73 26.05 25.98 18.85
CA LEU A 73 25.19 25.67 20.00
C LEU A 73 23.72 25.57 19.58
N SER A 74 23.23 26.48 18.73
CA SER A 74 21.86 26.44 18.24
C SER A 74 21.59 25.18 17.41
N LEU A 75 22.53 24.78 16.56
CA LEU A 75 22.40 23.56 15.76
C LEU A 75 22.36 22.32 16.65
N GLN A 76 23.29 22.21 17.61
CA GLN A 76 23.34 21.10 18.55
C GLN A 76 22.03 20.98 19.35
N ASN A 77 21.46 22.11 19.81
CA ASN A 77 20.19 22.11 20.53
C ASN A 77 19.02 21.61 19.67
N VAL A 78 18.97 22.01 18.40
CA VAL A 78 17.95 21.54 17.45
C VAL A 78 18.12 20.03 17.20
N GLU A 79 19.35 19.55 16.98
CA GLU A 79 19.65 18.13 16.79
C GLU A 79 19.26 17.30 18.02
N GLU A 80 19.57 17.76 19.23
CA GLU A 80 19.19 17.08 20.47
C GLU A 80 17.67 17.02 20.63
N THR A 81 16.98 18.13 20.37
CA THR A 81 15.52 18.20 20.47
C THR A 81 14.86 17.23 19.48
N TRP A 82 15.36 17.16 18.24
CA TRP A 82 14.85 16.21 17.26
C TRP A 82 15.19 14.76 17.61
N ARG A 83 16.37 14.49 18.17
CA ARG A 83 16.74 13.15 18.65
C ARG A 83 15.77 12.67 19.72
N ILE A 84 15.54 13.47 20.76
CA ILE A 84 14.61 13.16 21.85
C ILE A 84 13.20 12.93 21.30
N ARG A 85 12.75 13.75 20.35
CA ARG A 85 11.42 13.61 19.73
C ARG A 85 11.29 12.32 18.93
N CYS A 86 12.31 11.94 18.17
CA CYS A 86 12.33 10.67 17.44
C CYS A 86 12.34 9.47 18.38
N GLU A 87 13.11 9.53 19.47
CA GLU A 87 13.13 8.48 20.50
C GLU A 87 11.77 8.35 21.21
N ALA A 88 11.15 9.47 21.59
CA ALA A 88 9.82 9.47 22.21
C ALA A 88 8.74 8.91 21.26
N MET A 89 8.77 9.28 19.98
CA MET A 89 7.83 8.75 19.00
C MET A 89 8.04 7.25 18.76
N LYS A 90 9.29 6.79 18.77
CA LYS A 90 9.62 5.37 18.63
C LYS A 90 9.09 4.56 19.80
N THR A 91 9.30 5.02 21.04
CA THR A 91 8.79 4.32 22.23
C THR A 91 7.26 4.33 22.29
N GLU A 92 6.61 5.45 21.94
CA GLU A 92 5.15 5.53 21.85
C GLU A 92 4.58 4.54 20.83
N ASN A 93 5.21 4.43 19.65
CA ASN A 93 4.78 3.49 18.62
C ASN A 93 5.01 2.02 19.04
N GLU A 94 6.13 1.70 19.69
CA GLU A 94 6.40 0.37 20.22
C GLU A 94 5.39 -0.03 21.30
N VAL A 95 5.04 0.90 22.20
CA VAL A 95 4.01 0.67 23.22
C VAL A 95 2.63 0.48 22.58
N ALA A 96 2.23 1.35 21.65
CA ALA A 96 0.95 1.25 20.96
C ALA A 96 0.83 -0.07 20.18
N ALA A 97 1.91 -0.51 19.53
CA ALA A 97 1.97 -1.81 18.85
C ALA A 97 1.83 -2.98 19.85
N ALA A 98 2.54 -2.94 20.97
CA ALA A 98 2.45 -3.97 22.01
C ALA A 98 1.05 -4.05 22.63
N GLU A 99 0.43 -2.91 22.93
CA GLU A 99 -0.95 -2.83 23.44
C GLU A 99 -1.97 -3.37 22.42
N GLY A 100 -1.80 -3.04 21.14
CA GLY A 100 -2.63 -3.57 20.05
C GLY A 100 -2.57 -5.09 19.98
N MET A 101 -1.36 -5.66 19.96
CA MET A 101 -1.16 -7.11 19.93
C MET A 101 -1.71 -7.80 21.18
N GLN A 102 -1.54 -7.19 22.36
CA GLN A 102 -2.08 -7.73 23.61
C GLN A 102 -3.61 -7.77 23.61
N LYS A 103 -4.25 -6.74 23.05
CA LYS A 103 -5.71 -6.69 22.92
C LYS A 103 -6.23 -7.75 21.97
N GLU A 104 -5.61 -7.90 20.80
CA GLU A 104 -5.98 -8.94 19.82
C GLU A 104 -5.83 -10.35 20.40
N LEU A 105 -4.77 -10.58 21.19
CA LEU A 105 -4.54 -11.84 21.88
C LEU A 105 -5.66 -12.15 22.89
N GLU A 106 -6.07 -11.18 23.70
CA GLU A 106 -7.14 -11.39 24.69
C GLU A 106 -8.51 -11.56 24.02
N ASP A 107 -8.79 -10.82 22.96
CA ASP A 107 -10.01 -10.98 22.14
C ASP A 107 -10.07 -12.39 21.51
N LEU A 108 -8.95 -12.87 20.95
CA LEU A 108 -8.86 -14.21 20.37
C LEU A 108 -9.04 -15.29 21.44
N LYS A 109 -8.41 -15.14 22.60
CA LYS A 109 -8.56 -16.03 23.74
C LYS A 109 -10.00 -16.10 24.23
N GLN A 110 -10.71 -14.96 24.27
CA GLN A 110 -12.13 -14.92 24.61
C GLN A 110 -12.99 -15.66 23.58
N ARG A 111 -12.71 -15.51 22.28
CA ARG A 111 -13.40 -16.27 21.20
C ARG A 111 -13.16 -17.77 21.33
N CYS A 112 -11.92 -18.20 21.56
CA CYS A 112 -11.59 -19.61 21.78
C CYS A 112 -12.30 -20.19 23.00
N LYS A 113 -12.42 -19.42 24.08
CA LYS A 113 -13.18 -19.83 25.27
C LYS A 113 -14.66 -20.03 24.93
N LYS A 114 -15.28 -19.06 24.25
CA LYS A 114 -16.68 -19.13 23.86
C LYS A 114 -16.96 -20.33 22.95
N LEU A 115 -16.12 -20.55 21.95
CA LEU A 115 -16.26 -21.69 21.04
C LEU A 115 -16.16 -23.03 21.78
N ARG A 116 -15.25 -23.14 22.76
CA ARG A 116 -15.15 -24.33 23.61
C ARG A 116 -16.42 -24.58 24.42
N GLU A 117 -17.02 -23.52 24.97
CA GLU A 117 -18.29 -23.61 25.71
C GLU A 117 -19.45 -24.04 24.80
N GLU A 118 -19.51 -23.51 23.57
CA GLU A 118 -20.50 -23.92 22.56
C GLU A 118 -20.33 -25.41 22.17
N HIS A 119 -19.09 -25.86 21.94
CA HIS A 119 -18.82 -27.28 21.68
C HIS A 119 -19.19 -28.18 22.86
N ALA A 120 -18.89 -27.77 24.10
CA ALA A 120 -19.30 -28.52 25.28
C ALA A 120 -20.83 -28.63 25.37
N SER A 121 -21.54 -27.53 25.16
CA SER A 121 -23.01 -27.52 25.14
C SER A 121 -23.59 -28.40 24.02
N PHE A 122 -22.93 -28.47 22.86
CA PHE A 122 -23.35 -29.34 21.77
C PHE A 122 -23.15 -30.82 22.11
N HIS A 123 -22.02 -31.16 22.72
CA HIS A 123 -21.78 -32.52 23.21
C HIS A 123 -22.82 -32.94 24.26
N ASP A 124 -23.10 -32.09 25.25
CA ASP A 124 -24.13 -32.35 26.27
C ASP A 124 -25.53 -32.53 25.67
N LEU A 125 -25.84 -31.84 24.56
CA LEU A 125 -27.10 -32.05 23.84
C LEU A 125 -27.10 -33.38 23.09
N SER A 126 -26.01 -33.71 22.40
CA SER A 126 -25.87 -34.98 21.68
C SER A 126 -25.97 -36.18 22.62
N ASP A 127 -25.31 -36.12 23.78
CA ASP A 127 -25.33 -37.20 24.76
C ASP A 127 -26.74 -37.43 25.31
N ARG A 128 -27.48 -36.35 25.61
CA ARG A 128 -28.90 -36.44 26.01
C ARG A 128 -29.77 -37.04 24.91
N MET A 129 -29.56 -36.64 23.65
CA MET A 129 -30.33 -37.20 22.54
C MET A 129 -30.03 -38.69 22.34
N ILE A 130 -28.78 -39.11 22.51
CA ILE A 130 -28.40 -40.53 22.44
C ILE A 130 -29.09 -41.31 23.55
N GLU A 131 -29.03 -40.82 24.80
CA GLU A 131 -29.69 -41.45 25.95
C GLU A 131 -31.21 -41.56 25.76
N ASP A 132 -31.88 -40.51 25.28
CA ASP A 132 -33.31 -40.53 24.97
C ASP A 132 -33.65 -41.57 23.89
N LYS A 133 -32.80 -41.72 22.87
CA LYS A 133 -32.99 -42.74 21.83
C LYS A 133 -32.74 -44.15 22.35
N ASP A 134 -31.73 -44.35 23.18
CA ASP A 134 -31.45 -45.65 23.80
C ASP A 134 -32.58 -46.08 24.75
N ASN A 135 -33.17 -45.14 25.49
CA ASN A 135 -34.34 -45.37 26.33
C ASN A 135 -35.56 -45.77 25.49
N GLU A 136 -35.79 -45.08 24.37
CA GLU A 136 -36.89 -45.41 23.46
C GLU A 136 -36.69 -46.79 22.79
N ILE A 137 -35.46 -47.10 22.37
CA ILE A 137 -35.11 -48.42 21.83
C ILE A 137 -35.38 -49.50 22.89
N SER A 138 -34.97 -49.28 24.13
CA SER A 138 -35.20 -50.22 25.25
C SER A 138 -36.70 -50.46 25.48
N ARG A 139 -37.50 -49.38 25.47
CA ARG A 139 -38.96 -49.46 25.58
C ARG A 139 -39.59 -50.27 24.44
N LEU A 140 -39.20 -49.98 23.19
CA LEU A 140 -39.70 -50.69 22.02
C LEU A 140 -39.29 -52.17 22.01
N LEU A 141 -38.09 -52.50 22.49
CA LEU A 141 -37.64 -53.88 22.64
C LEU A 141 -38.50 -54.64 23.66
N ASP A 142 -38.82 -54.03 24.80
CA ASP A 142 -39.68 -54.63 25.82
C ASP A 142 -41.12 -54.81 25.30
N GLU A 143 -41.67 -53.81 24.60
CA GLU A 143 -42.98 -53.92 23.94
C GLU A 143 -42.99 -55.05 22.90
N ASN A 144 -41.95 -55.14 22.06
CA ASN A 144 -41.83 -56.20 21.06
C ASN A 144 -41.74 -57.59 21.71
N LYS A 145 -40.99 -57.71 22.80
CA LYS A 145 -40.88 -58.94 23.59
C LYS A 145 -42.24 -59.35 24.17
N ASN A 146 -42.98 -58.41 24.74
CA ASN A 146 -44.33 -58.65 25.27
C ASN A 146 -45.30 -59.07 24.18
N LEU A 147 -45.26 -58.42 23.01
CA LEU A 147 -46.08 -58.78 21.85
C LEU A 147 -45.76 -60.19 21.34
N ARG A 148 -44.47 -60.56 21.24
CA ARG A 148 -44.05 -61.91 20.86
C ARG A 148 -44.55 -62.96 21.84
N GLN A 149 -44.49 -62.69 23.14
CA GLN A 149 -45.05 -63.59 24.17
C GLN A 149 -46.58 -63.70 24.07
N SER A 150 -47.28 -62.59 23.80
CA SER A 150 -48.74 -62.59 23.57
C SER A 150 -49.12 -63.40 22.33
N LEU A 151 -48.38 -63.26 21.23
CA LEU A 151 -48.58 -64.05 20.01
C LEU A 151 -48.30 -65.53 20.24
N GLN A 152 -47.21 -65.89 20.93
CA GLN A 152 -46.89 -67.29 21.25
C GLN A 152 -47.92 -67.94 22.19
N SER A 153 -48.44 -67.20 23.17
CA SER A 153 -49.50 -67.69 24.06
C SER A 153 -50.85 -67.84 23.33
N ARG A 154 -51.19 -66.90 22.44
CA ARG A 154 -52.37 -67.02 21.55
C ARG A 154 -52.23 -68.19 20.55
N GLN A 155 -51.03 -68.42 20.01
CA GLN A 155 -50.76 -69.54 19.11
C GLN A 155 -50.81 -70.88 19.85
N ARG A 156 -50.31 -70.96 21.09
CA ARG A 156 -50.50 -72.14 21.96
C ARG A 156 -51.95 -72.38 22.35
N ALA A 157 -52.75 -71.32 22.56
CA ALA A 157 -54.19 -71.46 22.79
C ALA A 157 -54.92 -71.96 21.53
N SER A 158 -54.50 -71.52 20.33
CA SER A 158 -55.06 -72.00 19.05
C SER A 158 -54.62 -73.41 18.65
N GLN A 159 -53.47 -73.89 19.13
CA GLN A 159 -52.96 -75.23 18.83
C GLN A 159 -53.65 -76.33 19.67
N ASN A 160 -54.32 -75.96 20.76
CA ASN A 160 -55.07 -76.90 21.60
C ASN A 160 -56.48 -77.24 21.06
N ASP A 161 -56.97 -76.52 20.03
CA ASP A 161 -58.35 -76.64 19.55
C ASP A 161 -58.51 -77.09 18.09
N HIS A 162 -57.47 -77.62 17.41
CA HIS A 162 -57.67 -78.10 16.02
C HIS A 162 -56.80 -79.29 15.60
N TYR A 163 -57.26 -80.50 15.95
CA TYR A 163 -57.12 -81.64 15.03
C TYR A 163 -58.23 -81.51 13.97
N ASN A 164 -57.84 -81.49 12.69
CA ASN A 164 -58.65 -81.41 11.46
C ASN A 164 -59.14 -80.03 11.05
N THR A 165 -58.47 -79.38 10.09
CA THR A 165 -59.09 -78.91 8.82
C THR A 165 -58.02 -78.52 7.79
N ALA A 166 -57.97 -79.31 6.71
CA ALA A 166 -57.64 -78.97 5.32
C ALA A 166 -56.68 -77.79 5.05
N SER A 167 -55.41 -78.12 4.76
CA SER A 167 -54.56 -77.31 3.89
C SER A 167 -55.08 -77.41 2.46
N HIS A 168 -55.98 -76.51 2.07
CA HIS A 168 -56.33 -76.28 0.68
C HIS A 168 -55.37 -75.24 0.09
N GLN A 169 -54.76 -75.65 -1.01
CA GLN A 169 -54.09 -74.85 -2.02
C GLN A 169 -54.56 -73.39 -2.10
N LEU A 170 -53.61 -72.47 -1.95
CA LEU A 170 -53.61 -71.21 -2.69
C LEU A 170 -52.31 -71.16 -3.48
N ASP A 171 -52.40 -71.63 -4.72
CA ASP A 171 -51.45 -71.30 -5.76
C ASP A 171 -51.58 -69.82 -6.15
N SER A 172 -50.49 -69.33 -6.75
CA SER A 172 -50.41 -68.17 -7.65
C SER A 172 -49.86 -66.87 -7.06
N SER A 173 -48.55 -66.73 -7.27
CA SER A 173 -47.87 -65.48 -7.62
C SER A 173 -47.64 -64.48 -6.51
N ASN A 174 -46.93 -64.86 -5.46
CA ASN A 174 -46.28 -63.88 -4.58
C ASN A 174 -44.88 -64.40 -4.25
N LEU A 175 -43.85 -63.66 -4.68
CA LEU A 175 -42.52 -63.76 -4.09
C LEU A 175 -42.70 -63.77 -2.56
N SER A 176 -42.06 -64.70 -1.87
CA SER A 176 -42.13 -64.76 -0.40
C SER A 176 -41.83 -63.35 0.14
N PRO A 177 -42.63 -62.80 1.08
CA PRO A 177 -42.38 -61.46 1.63
C PRO A 177 -40.94 -61.30 2.14
N SER A 178 -40.34 -62.40 2.61
CA SER A 178 -38.93 -62.48 3.00
C SER A 178 -37.93 -62.26 1.85
N ASP A 179 -38.23 -62.69 0.62
CA ASP A 179 -37.34 -62.53 -0.54
C ASP A 179 -37.40 -61.09 -1.08
N ALA A 180 -38.60 -60.49 -1.05
CA ALA A 180 -38.77 -59.07 -1.40
C ALA A 180 -38.07 -58.15 -0.39
N GLU A 181 -38.16 -58.45 0.91
CA GLU A 181 -37.45 -57.72 1.97
C GLU A 181 -35.92 -57.80 1.81
N HIS A 182 -35.39 -58.99 1.49
CA HIS A 182 -33.96 -59.17 1.25
C HIS A 182 -33.48 -58.35 0.04
N GLN A 183 -34.25 -58.35 -1.04
CA GLN A 183 -33.96 -57.55 -2.24
C GLN A 183 -33.97 -56.04 -1.94
N ILE A 184 -34.92 -55.56 -1.13
CA ILE A 184 -34.99 -54.15 -0.71
C ILE A 184 -33.74 -53.76 0.10
N LEU A 185 -33.30 -54.61 1.03
CA LEU A 185 -32.09 -54.36 1.84
C LEU A 185 -30.83 -54.23 0.97
N ILE A 186 -30.68 -55.10 -0.04
CA ILE A 186 -29.54 -55.03 -0.97
C ILE A 186 -29.57 -53.73 -1.77
N LEU A 187 -30.73 -53.37 -2.32
CA LEU A 187 -30.87 -52.14 -3.11
C LEU A 187 -30.66 -50.89 -2.26
N ALA A 188 -31.16 -50.86 -1.02
CA ALA A 188 -30.94 -49.76 -0.09
C ALA A 188 -29.46 -49.60 0.25
N ARG A 189 -28.74 -50.71 0.46
CA ARG A 189 -27.28 -50.67 0.68
C ARG A 189 -26.53 -50.13 -0.53
N GLN A 190 -26.87 -50.59 -1.73
CA GLN A 190 -26.26 -50.08 -2.97
C GLN A 190 -26.57 -48.61 -3.21
N GLN A 191 -27.78 -48.16 -2.85
CA GLN A 191 -28.18 -46.76 -2.93
C GLN A 191 -27.36 -45.89 -1.96
N ALA A 192 -27.23 -46.32 -0.70
CA ALA A 192 -26.43 -45.61 0.30
C ALA A 192 -24.95 -45.51 -0.11
N GLN A 193 -24.37 -46.57 -0.68
CA GLN A 193 -22.98 -46.54 -1.18
C GLN A 193 -22.81 -45.55 -2.33
N ARG A 194 -23.72 -45.56 -3.32
CA ARG A 194 -23.67 -44.59 -4.42
C ARG A 194 -23.84 -43.16 -3.93
N GLU A 195 -24.72 -42.93 -2.97
CA GLU A 195 -24.94 -41.60 -2.38
C GLU A 195 -23.72 -41.12 -1.58
N GLU A 196 -23.03 -42.02 -0.87
CA GLU A 196 -21.80 -41.69 -0.15
C GLU A 196 -20.65 -41.32 -1.09
N GLU A 197 -20.42 -42.10 -2.16
CA GLU A 197 -19.42 -41.78 -3.17
C GLU A 197 -19.72 -40.46 -3.89
N LEU A 198 -21.00 -40.21 -4.20
CA LEU A 198 -21.45 -38.97 -4.83
C LEU A 198 -21.26 -37.77 -3.88
N ALA A 199 -21.62 -37.92 -2.60
CA ALA A 199 -21.39 -36.88 -1.59
C ALA A 199 -19.89 -36.62 -1.36
N GLN A 200 -19.06 -37.66 -1.38
CA GLN A 200 -17.61 -37.52 -1.26
C GLN A 200 -17.02 -36.75 -2.46
N SER A 201 -17.43 -37.11 -3.68
CA SER A 201 -17.00 -36.40 -4.89
C SER A 201 -17.47 -34.94 -4.88
N GLN A 202 -18.70 -34.67 -4.47
CA GLN A 202 -19.22 -33.30 -4.34
C GLN A 202 -18.42 -32.46 -3.34
N ARG A 203 -18.08 -33.02 -2.17
CA ARG A 203 -17.23 -32.32 -1.19
C ARG A 203 -15.85 -32.02 -1.77
N HIS A 204 -15.26 -32.96 -2.50
CA HIS A 204 -13.95 -32.76 -3.12
C HIS A 204 -14.00 -31.69 -4.22
N ILE A 205 -15.05 -31.67 -5.04
CA ILE A 205 -15.25 -30.63 -6.05
C ILE A 205 -15.34 -29.25 -5.39
N LEU A 206 -16.12 -29.11 -4.31
CA LEU A 206 -16.25 -27.84 -3.60
C LEU A 206 -14.90 -27.39 -3.00
N ALA A 207 -14.14 -28.29 -2.39
CA ALA A 207 -12.83 -27.97 -1.85
C ALA A 207 -11.85 -27.50 -2.95
N LEU A 208 -11.83 -28.17 -4.10
CA LEU A 208 -11.01 -27.75 -5.24
C LEU A 208 -11.46 -26.41 -5.84
N GLN A 209 -12.77 -26.13 -5.85
CA GLN A 209 -13.29 -24.84 -6.31
C GLN A 209 -12.85 -23.70 -5.40
N GLU A 210 -12.93 -23.88 -4.09
CA GLU A 210 -12.44 -22.90 -3.11
C GLU A 210 -10.92 -22.66 -3.26
N GLU A 211 -10.14 -23.72 -3.44
CA GLU A 211 -8.69 -23.61 -3.67
C GLU A 211 -8.37 -22.83 -4.97
N ILE A 212 -9.11 -23.08 -6.05
CA ILE A 212 -8.94 -22.32 -7.30
C ILE A 212 -9.28 -20.85 -7.10
N GLU A 213 -10.37 -20.54 -6.40
CA GLU A 213 -10.77 -19.15 -6.13
C GLU A 213 -9.71 -18.40 -5.30
N GLU A 214 -9.13 -19.07 -4.30
CA GLU A 214 -8.03 -18.52 -3.49
C GLU A 214 -6.78 -18.26 -4.33
N LEU A 215 -6.34 -19.26 -5.11
CA LEU A 215 -5.19 -19.12 -6.02
C LEU A 215 -5.38 -18.03 -7.07
N GLU A 216 -6.60 -17.88 -7.61
CA GLU A 216 -6.91 -16.80 -8.53
C GLU A 216 -6.84 -15.43 -7.85
N HIS A 217 -7.28 -15.32 -6.60
CA HIS A 217 -7.17 -14.08 -5.84
C HIS A 217 -5.72 -13.69 -5.58
N GLU A 218 -4.89 -14.66 -5.16
CA GLU A 218 -3.45 -14.47 -4.95
C GLU A 218 -2.76 -14.08 -6.26
N ASN A 219 -3.07 -14.75 -7.37
CA ASN A 219 -2.49 -14.44 -8.68
C ASN A 219 -2.85 -13.02 -9.15
N ARG A 220 -4.10 -12.58 -8.94
CA ARG A 220 -4.51 -11.19 -9.21
C ARG A 220 -3.69 -10.20 -8.38
N LEU A 221 -3.47 -10.48 -7.09
CA LEU A 221 -2.68 -9.62 -6.21
C LEU A 221 -1.21 -9.58 -6.62
N HIS A 222 -0.61 -10.74 -6.91
CA HIS A 222 0.76 -10.83 -7.39
C HIS A 222 0.95 -10.10 -8.73
N SER A 223 0.01 -10.23 -9.66
CA SER A 223 0.03 -9.49 -10.92
C SER A 223 0.00 -7.98 -10.71
N GLN A 224 -0.78 -7.48 -9.73
CA GLN A 224 -0.79 -6.06 -9.36
C GLN A 224 0.53 -5.60 -8.75
N GLN A 225 1.09 -6.38 -7.83
CA GLN A 225 2.40 -6.10 -7.22
C GLN A 225 3.51 -6.09 -8.27
N GLU A 226 3.52 -7.06 -9.18
CA GLU A 226 4.48 -7.14 -10.27
C GLU A 226 4.36 -5.92 -11.21
N ALA A 227 3.13 -5.51 -11.55
CA ALA A 227 2.90 -4.31 -12.36
C ALA A 227 3.44 -3.04 -11.66
N MET A 228 3.21 -2.91 -10.35
CA MET A 228 3.72 -1.81 -9.54
C MET A 228 5.25 -1.81 -9.52
N LEU A 229 5.88 -2.93 -9.16
CA LEU A 229 7.34 -3.07 -9.12
C LEU A 229 7.99 -2.84 -10.48
N LYS A 230 7.39 -3.35 -11.57
CA LYS A 230 7.84 -3.06 -12.94
C LYS A 230 7.76 -1.57 -13.25
N SER A 231 6.72 -0.88 -12.79
CA SER A 231 6.59 0.57 -12.99
C SER A 231 7.64 1.36 -12.21
N GLU A 232 7.91 0.97 -10.95
CA GLU A 232 8.93 1.58 -10.11
C GLU A 232 10.33 1.33 -10.64
N LEU A 233 10.63 0.10 -11.08
CA LEU A 233 11.90 -0.24 -11.70
C LEU A 233 12.13 0.59 -12.96
N ARG A 234 11.11 0.71 -13.83
CA ARG A 234 11.19 1.59 -15.01
C ARG A 234 11.37 3.06 -14.61
N SER A 235 10.80 3.51 -13.50
CA SER A 235 10.97 4.89 -13.00
C SER A 235 12.40 5.12 -12.50
N MET A 236 12.90 4.21 -11.67
CA MET A 236 14.26 4.26 -11.13
C MET A 236 15.32 4.15 -12.23
N GLU A 237 15.11 3.29 -13.22
CA GLU A 237 16.03 3.16 -14.36
C GLU A 237 16.09 4.46 -15.16
N ARG A 238 14.94 5.13 -15.38
CA ARG A 238 14.89 6.44 -16.02
C ARG A 238 15.59 7.50 -15.19
N ALA A 239 15.38 7.52 -13.86
CA ALA A 239 16.04 8.46 -12.96
C ALA A 239 17.56 8.31 -12.97
N LYS A 240 18.06 7.06 -12.85
CA LYS A 240 19.49 6.76 -12.91
C LYS A 240 20.12 7.17 -14.23
N LYS A 241 19.42 6.96 -15.35
CA LYS A 241 19.90 7.41 -16.67
C LYS A 241 19.97 8.93 -16.78
N ARG A 242 19.05 9.68 -16.14
CA ARG A 242 19.07 11.15 -16.09
C ARG A 242 20.25 11.70 -15.28
N GLU A 243 20.64 11.02 -14.20
CA GLU A 243 21.82 11.41 -13.39
C GLU A 243 23.14 11.35 -14.19
N GLY A 244 23.22 10.47 -15.19
CA GLY A 244 24.39 10.33 -16.06
C GLY A 244 24.45 11.31 -17.25
N VAL A 245 23.47 12.21 -17.39
CA VAL A 245 23.41 13.15 -18.53
C VAL A 245 24.30 14.36 -18.27
N ASP A 246 25.14 14.71 -19.24
CA ASP A 246 25.87 15.98 -19.21
C ASP A 246 24.89 17.15 -19.42
N MET A 247 24.69 17.93 -18.35
CA MET A 247 23.83 19.12 -18.36
C MET A 247 24.32 20.21 -19.32
N THR A 248 25.62 20.26 -19.62
CA THR A 248 26.21 21.21 -20.58
C THR A 248 25.77 20.88 -21.99
N TYR A 249 25.82 19.60 -22.37
CA TYR A 249 25.33 19.11 -23.66
C TYR A 249 23.82 19.33 -23.80
N LEU A 250 23.04 18.96 -22.79
CA LEU A 250 21.58 19.15 -22.78
C LEU A 250 21.20 20.64 -22.92
N LYS A 251 21.88 21.52 -22.18
CA LYS A 251 21.70 22.98 -22.30
C LYS A 251 21.90 23.45 -23.73
N ASN A 252 22.97 22.99 -24.40
CA ASN A 252 23.28 23.40 -25.76
C ASN A 252 22.23 22.92 -26.78
N ILE A 253 21.70 21.70 -26.59
CA ILE A 253 20.62 21.20 -27.43
C ILE A 253 19.34 22.00 -27.22
N ILE A 254 18.98 22.31 -25.96
CA ILE A 254 17.80 23.12 -25.65
C ILE A 254 17.94 24.53 -26.25
N LEU A 255 19.12 25.15 -26.15
CA LEU A 255 19.39 26.44 -26.77
C LEU A 255 19.23 26.36 -28.30
N LYS A 256 19.78 25.33 -28.95
CA LYS A 256 19.58 25.12 -30.40
C LYS A 256 18.11 24.92 -30.76
N LEU A 257 17.36 24.16 -29.97
CA LEU A 257 15.92 23.96 -30.19
C LEU A 257 15.16 25.29 -30.12
N LEU A 258 15.53 26.19 -29.21
CA LEU A 258 14.92 27.51 -29.08
C LEU A 258 15.37 28.50 -30.18
N GLU A 259 16.60 28.38 -30.67
CA GLU A 259 17.16 29.25 -31.72
C GLU A 259 16.69 28.87 -33.12
N THR A 260 16.74 27.58 -33.48
CA THR A 260 16.43 27.11 -34.83
C THR A 260 15.01 26.57 -34.98
N GLY A 261 14.36 26.16 -33.88
CA GLY A 261 13.02 25.58 -33.91
C GLY A 261 12.94 24.18 -34.54
N GLU A 262 14.07 23.48 -34.69
CA GLU A 262 14.16 22.14 -35.30
C GLU A 262 13.66 21.03 -34.35
N VAL A 263 12.36 21.08 -34.04
CA VAL A 263 11.70 20.15 -33.10
C VAL A 263 11.81 18.70 -33.55
N GLU A 264 11.67 18.42 -34.86
CA GLU A 264 11.68 17.06 -35.39
C GLU A 264 13.00 16.30 -35.16
N VAL A 265 14.12 17.02 -35.08
CA VAL A 265 15.45 16.43 -34.92
C VAL A 265 15.92 16.50 -33.46
N LEU A 266 15.69 17.64 -32.79
CA LEU A 266 16.25 17.89 -31.46
C LEU A 266 15.36 17.34 -30.33
N LEU A 267 14.04 17.27 -30.51
CA LEU A 267 13.14 16.73 -29.49
C LEU A 267 13.33 15.22 -29.25
N PRO A 268 13.55 14.37 -30.27
CA PRO A 268 13.93 12.97 -30.04
C PRO A 268 15.21 12.81 -29.24
N VAL A 269 16.23 13.64 -29.50
CA VAL A 269 17.50 13.62 -28.77
C VAL A 269 17.29 14.01 -27.31
N ILE A 270 16.52 15.07 -27.04
CA ILE A 270 16.13 15.47 -25.68
C ILE A 270 15.33 14.34 -25.00
N GLY A 271 14.40 13.71 -25.72
CA GLY A 271 13.60 12.59 -25.22
C GLY A 271 14.45 11.39 -24.85
N MET A 272 15.51 11.08 -25.61
CA MET A 272 16.46 10.03 -25.23
C MET A 272 17.30 10.42 -24.01
N LEU A 273 17.80 11.64 -23.93
CA LEU A 273 18.62 12.09 -22.80
C LEU A 273 17.80 12.13 -21.50
N LEU A 274 16.59 12.69 -21.54
CA LEU A 274 15.70 12.81 -20.39
C LEU A 274 14.82 11.57 -20.17
N GLN A 275 14.97 10.55 -21.00
CA GLN A 275 14.21 9.30 -20.94
C GLN A 275 12.69 9.53 -20.88
N PHE A 276 12.17 10.23 -21.89
CA PHE A 276 10.75 10.46 -22.05
C PHE A 276 10.01 9.16 -22.37
N SER A 277 8.77 9.04 -21.89
CA SER A 277 7.87 8.00 -22.37
C SER A 277 7.47 8.26 -23.83
N PRO A 278 7.07 7.23 -24.58
CA PRO A 278 6.53 7.42 -25.93
C PRO A 278 5.35 8.41 -25.96
N GLU A 279 4.53 8.44 -24.90
CA GLU A 279 3.42 9.40 -24.78
C GLU A 279 3.93 10.83 -24.59
N GLU A 280 4.95 11.03 -23.75
CA GLU A 280 5.57 12.33 -23.48
C GLU A 280 6.22 12.92 -24.74
N VAL A 281 6.86 12.09 -25.56
CA VAL A 281 7.43 12.51 -26.85
C VAL A 281 6.32 12.92 -27.82
N MET A 282 5.25 12.14 -27.95
CA MET A 282 4.10 12.48 -28.81
C MET A 282 3.41 13.78 -28.37
N LEU A 283 3.20 13.94 -27.05
CA LEU A 283 2.57 15.13 -26.48
C LEU A 283 3.43 16.37 -26.70
N SER A 284 4.75 16.24 -26.50
CA SER A 284 5.70 17.34 -26.72
C SER A 284 5.73 17.76 -28.18
N SER A 285 5.84 16.81 -29.12
CA SER A 285 5.87 17.10 -30.57
C SER A 285 4.60 17.81 -31.04
N SER A 286 3.42 17.31 -30.65
CA SER A 286 2.13 17.91 -31.02
C SER A 286 1.92 19.30 -30.41
N THR A 287 2.36 19.50 -29.17
CA THR A 287 2.30 20.80 -28.48
C THR A 287 3.23 21.83 -29.11
N PHE A 288 4.44 21.43 -29.50
CA PHE A 288 5.38 22.32 -30.19
C PHE A 288 4.87 22.69 -31.58
N ALA A 289 4.35 21.72 -32.35
CA ALA A 289 3.79 21.98 -33.68
C ALA A 289 2.60 22.97 -33.63
N SER A 290 1.68 22.79 -32.69
CA SER A 290 0.53 23.69 -32.52
C SER A 290 0.94 25.11 -32.08
N LYS A 291 1.91 25.24 -31.17
CA LYS A 291 2.43 26.54 -30.72
C LYS A 291 3.23 27.28 -31.80
N LEU A 292 3.99 26.57 -32.63
CA LEU A 292 4.70 27.14 -33.79
C LEU A 292 3.73 27.71 -34.83
N LEU A 293 2.62 27.02 -35.08
CA LEU A 293 1.56 27.51 -35.97
C LEU A 293 0.89 28.78 -35.41
N LEU A 294 0.55 28.78 -34.12
CA LEU A 294 -0.05 29.93 -33.45
C LEU A 294 0.91 31.15 -33.44
N GLY A 295 2.20 30.92 -33.18
CA GLY A 295 3.24 31.95 -33.23
C GLY A 295 3.42 32.55 -34.62
N ARG A 296 3.35 31.73 -35.68
CA ARG A 296 3.36 32.20 -37.08
C ARG A 296 2.12 33.04 -37.41
N GLU A 297 0.94 32.62 -36.99
CA GLU A 297 -0.31 33.39 -37.21
C GLU A 297 -0.30 34.75 -36.51
N ILE A 298 0.19 34.78 -35.26
CA ILE A 298 0.31 36.03 -34.49
C ILE A 298 1.40 36.93 -35.11
N GLY A 299 2.55 36.37 -35.51
CA GLY A 299 3.58 37.10 -36.23
C GLY A 299 3.08 37.69 -37.56
N MET A 300 2.29 36.94 -38.33
CA MET A 300 1.67 37.44 -39.57
C MET A 300 0.67 38.58 -39.30
N LYS A 301 -0.08 38.52 -38.21
CA LYS A 301 -1.02 39.58 -37.81
C LYS A 301 -0.32 40.83 -37.27
N ILE A 302 0.80 40.68 -36.56
CA ILE A 302 1.55 41.80 -35.96
C ILE A 302 2.45 42.49 -36.99
N TYR A 303 3.15 41.74 -37.84
CA TYR A 303 4.12 42.30 -38.80
C TYR A 303 3.52 42.58 -40.19
N GLY A 304 2.22 42.33 -40.41
CA GLY A 304 1.52 42.78 -41.61
C GLY A 304 2.09 42.28 -42.93
N VAL A 305 2.75 41.11 -42.96
CA VAL A 305 3.24 40.54 -44.22
C VAL A 305 2.11 39.74 -44.87
N SER A 306 1.28 40.45 -45.63
CA SER A 306 0.41 39.83 -46.63
C SER A 306 1.29 39.23 -47.73
N HIS A 307 1.12 37.93 -47.97
CA HIS A 307 1.76 37.21 -49.05
C HIS A 307 1.35 37.83 -50.40
N LYS A 308 2.21 38.67 -50.96
CA LYS A 308 2.24 38.96 -52.40
C LYS A 308 3.55 38.41 -52.96
N PHE A 309 3.56 37.12 -53.25
CA PHE A 309 4.42 36.41 -54.21
C PHE A 309 3.75 35.02 -54.33
N CYS A 310 2.80 34.79 -55.24
CA CYS A 310 2.92 34.61 -56.69
C CYS A 310 3.70 33.35 -57.10
N LYS A 311 2.92 32.31 -57.45
CA LYS A 311 3.22 31.04 -58.14
C LYS A 311 4.14 30.03 -57.45
#